data_AF-A0A7K0LG63-F1
#
_entry.id   AF-A0A7K0LG63-F1
#
_cell.length_a   1.000
_cell.length_b   1.000
_cell.length_c   1.000
_cell.angle_alpha   90.00
_cell.angle_beta   90.00
_cell.angle_gamma   90.00
#
_symmetry.space_group_name_H-M   'P 1'
#
loop_
_entity.id
_entity.type
_entity.pdbx_description
1 polymer ?
#
loop_
_entity_poly.entity_id
_entity_poly.type
_entity_poly.pdbx_seq_one_letter_code
_entity_poly.pdbx_strand_id
1 'polypeptide(L)'
;MTEPLVARHSLEYPGGYTRSVGDVVGRYLTGLRDGRIEGARLADGRVLVPPTEYDPLTSAAVSVDDFVEVGPAGTVVTWSWVANPRAEKHALDRPFAFALIRPDGADTSMLHMVDVATPDEMSTG
;
A
#
# COMPACT_ATOMS: atom_id res chain seq x y z
N MET A 1 5.90 43.24 13.40
CA MET A 1 6.03 41.77 13.47
C MET A 1 7.40 41.44 12.90
N THR A 2 8.22 40.67 13.62
CA THR A 2 9.58 40.32 13.18
C THR A 2 9.50 39.19 12.16
N GLU A 3 10.22 39.30 11.05
CA GLU A 3 10.23 38.24 10.02
C GLU A 3 10.84 36.94 10.57
N PRO A 4 10.28 35.76 10.22
CA PRO A 4 10.82 34.48 10.64
C PRO A 4 12.15 34.20 9.92
N LEU A 5 13.12 33.64 10.66
CA LEU A 5 14.35 33.13 10.07
C LEU A 5 14.02 31.92 9.19
N VAL A 6 14.45 31.94 7.93
CA VAL A 6 14.26 30.85 6.98
C VAL A 6 15.61 30.32 6.53
N ALA A 7 15.80 29.00 6.60
CA ALA A 7 16.90 28.30 5.93
C ALA A 7 16.32 27.44 4.81
N ARG A 8 16.85 27.59 3.58
CA ARG A 8 16.47 26.75 2.44
C ARG A 8 17.43 25.57 2.37
N HIS A 9 16.89 24.35 2.31
CA HIS A 9 17.68 23.12 2.14
C HIS A 9 17.18 22.43 0.86
N SER A 10 18.12 21.98 0.02
CA SER A 10 17.84 21.09 -1.11
C SER A 10 18.34 19.70 -0.75
N LEU A 11 17.45 18.71 -0.77
CA LEU A 11 17.82 17.31 -0.63
C LEU A 11 17.61 16.66 -2.00
N GLU A 12 18.73 16.32 -2.64
CA GLU A 12 18.72 15.68 -3.96
C GLU A 12 19.20 14.23 -3.81
N TYR A 13 18.65 13.34 -4.65
CA TYR A 13 19.09 11.96 -4.79
C TYR A 13 19.54 11.73 -6.24
N PRO A 14 20.72 12.25 -6.64
CA PRO A 14 21.21 12.13 -8.01
C PRO A 14 21.40 10.66 -8.39
N GLY A 15 20.82 10.24 -9.51
CA GLY A 15 20.81 8.82 -9.92
C GLY A 15 19.63 8.00 -9.39
N GLY A 16 18.72 8.63 -8.64
CA GLY A 16 17.54 7.99 -8.06
C GLY A 16 17.82 7.41 -6.67
N TYR A 17 16.73 7.10 -5.96
CA TYR A 17 16.79 6.41 -4.67
C TYR A 17 16.61 4.91 -4.89
N THR A 18 17.66 4.13 -4.68
CA THR A 18 17.59 2.66 -4.74
C THR A 18 17.68 2.13 -3.32
N ARG A 19 16.64 1.41 -2.88
CA ARG A 19 16.61 0.72 -1.58
C ARG A 19 16.52 -0.77 -1.82
N SER A 20 17.39 -1.55 -1.16
CA SER A 20 17.21 -2.99 -1.08
C SER A 20 15.90 -3.29 -0.36
N VAL A 21 15.09 -4.18 -0.92
CA VAL A 21 13.79 -4.55 -0.34
C VAL A 21 13.94 -5.46 0.89
N GLY A 22 15.10 -6.09 1.09
CA GLY A 22 15.30 -7.05 2.17
C GLY A 22 14.39 -8.28 2.03
N ASP A 23 14.41 -9.13 3.04
CA ASP A 23 13.74 -10.44 2.96
C ASP A 23 12.21 -10.31 2.99
N VAL A 24 11.68 -9.46 3.89
CA VAL A 24 10.24 -9.29 4.09
C VAL A 24 9.56 -8.67 2.86
N VAL A 25 10.02 -7.49 2.42
CA VAL A 25 9.41 -6.83 1.25
C VAL A 25 9.76 -7.58 -0.05
N GLY A 26 10.96 -8.18 -0.13
CA GLY A 26 11.34 -9.02 -1.26
C GLY A 26 10.44 -10.24 -1.44
N ARG A 27 10.07 -10.91 -0.35
CA ARG A 27 9.07 -11.99 -0.36
C ARG A 27 7.72 -11.52 -0.88
N TYR A 28 7.19 -10.42 -0.33
CA TYR A 28 5.91 -9.86 -0.77
C TYR A 28 5.88 -9.55 -2.27
N LEU A 29 6.91 -8.87 -2.78
CA LEU A 29 7.01 -8.55 -4.21
C LEU A 29 7.14 -9.81 -5.09
N THR A 30 7.80 -10.87 -4.58
CA THR A 30 7.86 -12.17 -5.26
C THR A 30 6.48 -12.82 -5.32
N GLY A 31 5.69 -12.75 -4.25
CA GLY A 31 4.28 -13.18 -4.24
C GLY A 31 3.46 -12.44 -5.30
N LEU A 32 3.55 -11.10 -5.34
CA LEU A 32 2.82 -10.29 -6.32
C LEU A 32 3.19 -10.65 -7.77
N ARG A 33 4.48 -10.88 -8.05
CA ARG A 33 4.94 -11.36 -9.38
C ARG A 33 4.24 -12.66 -9.77
N ASP A 34 3.99 -13.54 -8.81
CA ASP A 34 3.34 -14.83 -9.03
C ASP A 34 1.81 -14.75 -8.90
N GLY A 35 1.23 -13.56 -8.77
CA GLY A 35 -0.23 -13.35 -8.65
C GLY A 35 -0.81 -13.70 -7.28
N ARG A 36 0.02 -13.82 -6.22
CA ARG A 36 -0.40 -14.06 -4.84
C ARG A 36 -0.26 -12.81 -4.00
N ILE A 37 -1.24 -12.53 -3.14
CA ILE A 37 -1.14 -11.48 -2.13
C ILE A 37 -0.82 -12.17 -0.80
N GLU A 38 0.37 -11.92 -0.26
CA GLU A 38 0.82 -12.48 1.01
C GLU A 38 0.97 -11.37 2.06
N GLY A 39 0.47 -11.59 3.27
CA GLY A 39 0.67 -10.73 4.42
C GLY A 39 1.56 -11.38 5.48
N ALA A 40 2.18 -10.57 6.33
CA ALA A 40 2.97 -11.06 7.45
C ALA A 40 2.11 -11.19 8.70
N ARG A 41 2.07 -12.38 9.32
CA ARG A 41 1.41 -12.57 10.61
C ARG A 41 2.33 -12.08 11.74
N LEU A 42 1.80 -11.18 12.56
CA LEU A 42 2.47 -10.63 13.73
C LEU A 42 2.29 -11.54 14.94
N ALA A 43 3.09 -11.30 15.98
CA ALA A 43 3.07 -12.10 17.22
C ALA A 43 1.71 -12.07 17.95
N ASP A 44 0.93 -11.00 17.76
CA ASP A 44 -0.42 -10.85 18.32
C ASP A 44 -1.53 -11.43 17.42
N GLY A 45 -1.14 -12.08 16.32
CA GLY A 45 -2.05 -12.77 15.39
C GLY A 45 -2.57 -11.91 14.23
N ARG A 46 -2.36 -10.58 14.26
CA ARG A 46 -2.76 -9.71 13.14
C ARG A 46 -1.97 -10.04 11.88
N VAL A 47 -2.57 -9.86 10.71
CA VAL A 47 -1.93 -10.04 9.40
C VAL A 47 -1.78 -8.69 8.71
N LEU A 48 -0.52 -8.28 8.52
CA LEU A 48 -0.16 -7.01 7.90
C LEU A 48 0.07 -7.17 6.39
N VAL A 49 -0.69 -6.42 5.58
CA VAL A 49 -0.56 -6.35 4.12
C VAL A 49 -0.79 -4.91 3.61
N PRO A 50 0.12 -4.34 2.79
CA PRO A 50 1.46 -4.82 2.51
C PRO A 50 2.32 -4.94 3.79
N PRO A 51 3.22 -5.93 3.90
CA PRO A 51 4.02 -6.13 5.11
C PRO A 51 5.11 -5.06 5.27
N THR A 52 5.40 -4.69 6.51
CA THR A 52 6.59 -3.93 6.92
C THR A 52 7.59 -4.86 7.61
N GLU A 53 8.87 -4.46 7.69
CA GLU A 53 9.92 -5.28 8.30
C GLU A 53 9.79 -5.40 9.83
N TYR A 54 8.86 -4.68 10.45
CA TYR A 54 8.60 -4.64 11.88
C TYR A 54 7.10 -4.46 12.17
N ASP A 55 6.65 -4.88 13.35
CA ASP A 55 5.32 -4.55 13.87
C ASP A 55 5.26 -3.06 14.25
N PRO A 56 4.35 -2.27 13.66
CA PRO A 56 4.26 -0.83 13.93
C PRO A 56 3.87 -0.49 15.38
N LEU A 57 3.31 -1.43 16.15
CA LEU A 57 2.94 -1.20 17.54
C LEU A 57 4.06 -1.57 18.52
N THR A 58 4.78 -2.66 18.26
CA THR A 58 5.75 -3.23 19.21
C THR A 58 7.20 -3.07 18.79
N SER A 59 7.46 -2.67 17.54
CA SER A 59 8.78 -2.67 16.90
C SER A 59 9.45 -4.05 16.79
N ALA A 60 8.73 -5.13 17.08
CA ALA A 60 9.25 -6.49 16.92
C ALA A 60 9.53 -6.79 15.44
N ALA A 61 10.61 -7.52 15.17
CA ALA A 61 10.95 -7.92 13.81
C ALA A 61 9.91 -8.89 13.23
N VAL A 62 9.61 -8.73 11.94
CA VAL A 62 8.71 -9.61 11.20
C VAL A 62 9.51 -10.75 10.56
N SER A 63 9.07 -11.99 10.77
CA SER A 63 9.68 -13.17 10.14
C SER A 63 9.07 -13.46 8.77
N VAL A 64 9.90 -13.90 7.82
CA VAL A 64 9.42 -14.38 6.51
C VAL A 64 8.74 -15.73 6.56
N ASP A 65 8.94 -16.49 7.64
CA ASP A 65 8.32 -17.81 7.84
C ASP A 65 6.85 -17.72 8.24
N ASP A 66 6.42 -16.55 8.75
CA ASP A 66 5.07 -16.29 9.25
C ASP A 66 4.17 -15.61 8.19
N PHE A 67 4.52 -15.72 6.91
CA PHE A 67 3.72 -15.20 5.81
C PHE A 67 2.53 -16.10 5.50
N VAL A 68 1.39 -15.48 5.21
CA VAL A 68 0.14 -16.16 4.85
C VAL A 68 -0.48 -15.49 3.64
N GLU A 69 -1.07 -16.29 2.75
CA GLU A 69 -1.84 -15.78 1.62
C GLU A 69 -3.17 -15.18 2.10
N VAL A 70 -3.57 -14.07 1.50
CA VAL A 70 -4.82 -13.32 1.79
C VAL A 70 -5.55 -12.98 0.50
N GLY A 71 -6.83 -12.62 0.60
CA GLY A 71 -7.69 -12.35 -0.54
C GLY A 71 -8.01 -13.61 -1.36
N PRO A 72 -8.16 -13.52 -2.70
CA PRO A 72 -7.97 -12.33 -3.54
C PRO A 72 -9.13 -11.31 -3.45
N ALA A 73 -10.23 -11.68 -2.79
CA ALA A 73 -11.32 -10.76 -2.49
C ALA A 73 -10.99 -9.89 -1.27
N GLY A 74 -11.80 -8.86 -1.04
CA GLY A 74 -11.65 -7.98 0.11
C GLY A 74 -12.76 -6.94 0.17
N THR A 75 -12.81 -6.23 1.30
CA THR A 75 -13.79 -5.19 1.56
C THR A 75 -13.23 -3.81 1.23
N VAL A 76 -14.00 -2.98 0.52
CA VAL A 76 -13.70 -1.55 0.38
C VAL A 76 -13.99 -0.86 1.71
N VAL A 77 -12.94 -0.38 2.39
CA VAL A 77 -13.04 0.33 3.66
C VAL A 77 -13.42 1.79 3.44
N THR A 78 -12.85 2.42 2.43
CA THR A 78 -13.17 3.77 1.98
C THR A 78 -12.58 4.00 0.59
N TRP A 79 -13.07 5.02 -0.11
CA TRP A 79 -12.63 5.32 -1.46
C TRP A 79 -12.83 6.79 -1.82
N SER A 80 -12.18 7.23 -2.90
CA SER A 80 -12.38 8.54 -3.51
C SER A 80 -12.37 8.45 -5.03
N TRP A 81 -13.12 9.34 -5.68
CA TRP A 81 -13.26 9.37 -7.13
C TRP A 81 -12.20 10.25 -7.79
N VAL A 82 -11.59 9.75 -8.86
CA VAL A 82 -10.66 10.48 -9.72
C VAL A 82 -11.31 10.74 -11.08
N ALA A 83 -12.00 11.87 -11.20
CA ALA A 83 -12.70 12.24 -12.44
C ALA A 83 -11.77 12.61 -13.60
N ASN A 84 -10.57 13.12 -13.30
CA ASN A 84 -9.60 13.56 -14.30
C ASN A 84 -8.24 12.93 -13.99
N PRO A 85 -7.92 11.76 -14.58
CA PRO A 85 -6.63 11.12 -14.41
C PRO A 85 -5.47 12.01 -14.85
N ARG A 86 -4.33 11.88 -14.17
CA ARG A 86 -3.09 12.59 -14.52
C ARG A 86 -2.25 11.68 -15.39
N ALA A 87 -2.07 12.07 -16.65
CA ALA A 87 -1.17 11.38 -17.57
C ALA A 87 0.21 11.16 -16.93
N GLU A 88 0.83 10.01 -17.21
CA GLU A 88 2.13 9.57 -16.67
C GLU A 88 2.20 9.34 -15.14
N LYS A 89 1.16 9.72 -14.37
CA LYS A 89 1.11 9.52 -12.91
C LYS A 89 0.14 8.42 -12.50
N HIS A 90 -0.93 8.22 -13.25
CA HIS A 90 -1.91 7.17 -13.00
C HIS A 90 -1.79 6.06 -14.04
N ALA A 91 -2.09 4.82 -13.62
CA ALA A 91 -2.08 3.66 -14.50
C ALA A 91 -3.24 3.66 -15.50
N LEU A 92 -4.38 4.26 -15.13
CA LEU A 92 -5.56 4.43 -15.98
C LEU A 92 -5.61 5.85 -16.56
N ASP A 93 -6.01 5.95 -17.82
CA ASP A 93 -6.20 7.20 -18.57
C ASP A 93 -7.67 7.69 -18.58
N ARG A 94 -8.56 6.93 -17.94
CA ARG A 94 -9.99 7.23 -17.77
C ARG A 94 -10.38 7.28 -16.29
N PRO A 95 -11.54 7.89 -15.93
CA PRO A 95 -11.95 8.01 -14.55
C PRO A 95 -11.97 6.66 -13.80
N PHE A 96 -11.63 6.70 -12.51
CA PHE A 96 -11.48 5.51 -11.67
C PHE A 96 -11.64 5.87 -10.17
N ALA A 97 -11.67 4.87 -9.29
CA ALA A 97 -11.64 5.06 -7.85
C ALA A 97 -10.30 4.65 -7.22
N PHE A 98 -9.76 5.47 -6.33
CA PHE A 98 -8.76 4.99 -5.37
C PHE A 98 -9.50 4.44 -4.15
N ALA A 99 -9.25 3.18 -3.80
CA ALA A 99 -9.90 2.51 -2.67
C ALA A 99 -8.86 1.97 -1.69
N LEU A 100 -9.15 2.08 -0.40
CA LEU A 100 -8.51 1.26 0.62
C LEU A 100 -9.28 -0.05 0.71
N ILE A 101 -8.70 -1.12 0.19
CA ILE A 101 -9.28 -2.47 0.20
C ILE A 101 -8.60 -3.26 1.32
N ARG A 102 -9.37 -3.84 2.25
CA ARG A 102 -8.84 -4.83 3.20
C ARG A 102 -9.05 -6.22 2.61
N PRO A 103 -7.97 -6.93 2.20
CA PRO A 103 -8.08 -8.30 1.70
C PRO A 103 -8.68 -9.24 2.77
N ASP A 104 -9.41 -10.26 2.33
CA ASP A 104 -9.92 -11.29 3.22
C ASP A 104 -8.76 -12.01 3.93
N GLY A 105 -8.83 -12.11 5.26
CA GLY A 105 -7.75 -12.67 6.07
C GLY A 105 -6.63 -11.69 6.46
N ALA A 106 -6.75 -10.41 6.09
CA ALA A 106 -5.83 -9.35 6.52
C ALA A 106 -6.46 -8.41 7.55
N ASP A 107 -5.60 -7.75 8.35
CA ASP A 107 -5.98 -6.75 9.35
C ASP A 107 -5.70 -5.31 8.92
N THR A 108 -5.06 -5.12 7.76
CA THR A 108 -4.77 -3.81 7.18
C THR A 108 -5.29 -3.66 5.76
N SER A 109 -5.48 -2.41 5.33
CA SER A 109 -5.92 -2.09 3.98
C SER A 109 -4.76 -1.76 3.05
N MET A 110 -4.87 -2.21 1.81
CA MET A 110 -4.02 -1.86 0.69
C MET A 110 -4.71 -0.78 -0.16
N LEU A 111 -3.97 0.26 -0.55
CA LEU A 111 -4.44 1.22 -1.54
C LEU A 111 -4.43 0.56 -2.92
N HIS A 112 -5.57 0.61 -3.61
CA HIS A 112 -5.70 0.07 -4.96
C HIS A 112 -6.45 1.04 -5.88
N MET A 113 -6.10 0.99 -7.17
CA MET A 113 -6.80 1.69 -8.23
C MET A 113 -7.87 0.74 -8.77
N VAL A 114 -9.14 1.03 -8.48
CA VAL A 114 -10.27 0.20 -8.88
C VAL A 114 -10.82 0.72 -10.20
N ASP A 115 -10.85 -0.16 -11.18
CA ASP A 115 -11.31 0.11 -12.52
C ASP A 115 -12.83 -0.02 -12.63
N VAL A 116 -13.53 1.10 -12.47
CA VAL A 116 -15.00 1.23 -12.57
C VAL A 116 -15.36 2.43 -13.44
N ALA A 117 -16.50 2.40 -14.12
CA ALA A 117 -16.89 3.46 -15.06
C ALA A 117 -17.48 4.68 -14.36
N THR A 118 -18.22 4.48 -13.27
CA THR A 118 -18.87 5.57 -12.51
C THR A 118 -18.68 5.42 -10.99
N PRO A 119 -18.78 6.51 -10.22
CA PRO A 119 -18.72 6.44 -8.76
C PRO A 119 -19.87 5.61 -8.14
N ASP A 120 -20.99 5.42 -8.85
CA ASP A 120 -22.14 4.66 -8.36
C ASP A 120 -21.87 3.14 -8.30
N GLU A 121 -20.82 2.67 -8.99
CA GLU A 121 -20.35 1.28 -8.92
C GLU A 121 -19.48 1.02 -7.67
N MET A 122 -19.17 2.06 -6.89
CA MET A 122 -18.38 1.95 -5.67
C MET A 122 -19.23 2.13 -4.41
N SER A 123 -19.02 1.25 -3.44
CA SER A 123 -19.56 1.39 -2.10
C SER A 123 -18.52 1.00 -1.07
N THR A 124 -18.61 1.61 0.11
CA THR A 124 -17.94 1.09 1.31
C THR A 124 -18.74 -0.08 1.84
N GLY A 125 -18.05 -1.14 2.30
CA GLY A 125 -18.66 -2.36 2.86
C GLY A 125 -18.43 -3.59 2.01
#